data_AF-A0A521H9F9-F1
#
_entry.id   AF-A0A521H9F9-F1
#
_cell.length_a   1.000
_cell.length_b   1.000
_cell.length_c   1.000
_cell.angle_alpha   90.00
_cell.angle_beta   90.00
_cell.angle_gamma   90.00
#
_symmetry.space_group_name_H-M   'P 1'
#
loop_
_entity.id
_entity.type
_entity.pdbx_description
1 polymer ?
#
loop_
_entity_poly.entity_id
_entity_poly.type
_entity_poly.pdbx_seq_one_letter_code
_entity_poly.pdbx_strand_id
1 'polypeptide(L)'
;MKNTQLVKFTRPHDPVLDSMTLRTHEELKLLAKKNGEHHGRQNLPGPKESNLEPYTNDLKNGYHRLAAHVLKQLQPDTHFPEARMDIDHMKDKDKKLGDEIKKRQDENKRIQYDLGDFNPKNLQSRVRMAIWISVIIALGEVVYNTKAFQIVGENILFALIISIAVSVGVFAFSHFVPFMLKSIENKWKRRLTLLGSLALVAGLFTALAMFRSQYLATHGLTVSPVYFVVINMFFFIVSLLLSYFLLPTWAEFRENSQRINKYKNMEKNNKEIENLSSVQEANKSDLLEKNKARLQMNYYAQYCLNDVAGMYKESLGIFQSNNLLYRTDKAVPACFSATESNLEIERLKISFTNPNKYTS
;
A
#
# COMPACT_ATOMS: atom_id res chain seq x y z
N MET A 1 -1.84 -31.75 11.80
CA MET A 1 -0.36 -31.78 11.92
C MET A 1 0.20 -30.68 11.04
N LYS A 2 0.83 -29.65 11.61
CA LYS A 2 1.46 -28.58 10.83
C LYS A 2 2.70 -29.15 10.15
N ASN A 3 2.77 -28.99 8.84
CA ASN A 3 3.88 -29.43 8.02
C ASN A 3 5.10 -28.58 8.39
N THR A 4 5.99 -29.10 9.25
CA THR A 4 7.23 -28.43 9.62
C THR A 4 8.14 -28.45 8.40
N GLN A 5 8.01 -27.44 7.54
CA GLN A 5 8.99 -27.24 6.47
C GLN A 5 10.34 -27.00 7.13
N LEU A 6 11.25 -27.96 6.95
CA LEU A 6 12.66 -27.80 7.31
C LEU A 6 13.20 -26.67 6.42
N VAL A 7 13.37 -25.50 7.03
CA VAL A 7 14.02 -24.37 6.38
C VAL A 7 15.45 -24.81 6.08
N LYS A 8 15.76 -25.02 4.79
CA LYS A 8 17.14 -25.22 4.34
C LYS A 8 17.91 -23.94 4.62
N PHE A 9 18.77 -23.98 5.62
CA PHE A 9 19.70 -22.90 5.92
C PHE A 9 20.88 -22.98 4.95
N THR A 10 20.91 -22.10 3.95
CA THR A 10 22.12 -21.87 3.16
C THR A 10 23.15 -21.26 4.09
N ARG A 11 24.33 -21.88 4.23
CA ARG A 11 25.40 -21.36 5.08
C ARG A 11 25.81 -19.97 4.56
N PRO A 12 25.88 -18.94 5.42
CA PRO A 12 26.68 -17.76 5.09
C PRO A 12 28.11 -18.27 4.94
N HIS A 13 28.65 -18.24 3.73
CA HIS A 13 30.03 -18.65 3.47
C HIS A 13 30.87 -17.39 3.37
N ASP A 14 31.81 -17.23 4.30
CA ASP A 14 32.83 -16.20 4.22
C ASP A 14 34.16 -16.88 3.79
N PRO A 15 34.48 -16.90 2.49
CA PRO A 15 35.68 -17.59 1.99
C PRO A 15 36.97 -16.98 2.54
N VAL A 16 36.94 -15.70 2.93
CA VAL A 16 38.11 -15.01 3.50
C VAL A 16 38.34 -15.49 4.93
N LEU A 17 37.27 -15.58 5.73
CA LEU A 17 37.35 -16.12 7.09
C LEU A 17 37.79 -17.59 7.08
N ASP A 18 37.20 -18.40 6.19
CA ASP A 18 37.49 -19.83 6.09
C ASP A 18 38.95 -20.07 5.69
N SER A 19 39.45 -19.35 4.68
CA SER A 19 40.85 -19.47 4.24
C SER A 19 41.84 -18.98 5.30
N MET A 20 41.53 -17.89 6.01
CA MET A 20 42.34 -17.40 7.13
C MET A 20 42.40 -18.43 8.27
N THR A 21 41.24 -18.99 8.64
CA THR A 21 41.13 -20.01 9.70
C THR A 21 41.94 -21.25 9.37
N LEU A 22 41.82 -21.77 8.14
CA LEU A 22 42.59 -22.92 7.68
C LEU A 22 44.10 -22.64 7.65
N ARG A 23 44.51 -21.46 7.17
CA ARG A 23 45.93 -21.08 7.15
C ARG A 23 46.51 -21.01 8.56
N THR A 24 45.84 -20.34 9.49
CA THR A 24 46.29 -20.25 10.88
C THR A 24 46.28 -21.61 11.57
N HIS A 25 45.32 -22.49 11.26
CA HIS A 25 45.33 -23.87 11.74
C HIS A 25 46.57 -24.64 11.29
N GLU A 26 46.95 -24.55 10.01
CA GLU A 26 48.14 -25.22 9.49
C GLU A 26 49.44 -24.68 10.13
N GLU A 27 49.52 -23.38 10.39
CA GLU A 27 50.64 -22.78 11.14
C GLU A 27 50.74 -23.34 12.57
N LEU A 28 49.61 -23.45 13.27
CA LEU A 28 49.54 -23.99 14.63
C LEU A 28 49.82 -25.50 14.67
N LYS A 29 49.43 -26.26 13.65
CA LYS A 29 49.79 -27.68 13.49
C LYS A 29 51.30 -27.86 13.35
N LEU A 30 51.96 -27.01 12.55
CA LEU A 30 53.41 -27.03 12.42
C LEU A 30 54.11 -26.70 13.74
N LEU A 31 53.57 -25.72 14.49
CA LEU A 31 54.07 -25.40 15.83
C LEU A 31 53.89 -26.59 16.80
N ALA A 32 52.72 -27.22 16.80
CA ALA A 32 52.43 -28.39 17.63
C ALA A 32 53.40 -29.54 17.37
N LYS A 33 53.71 -29.80 16.09
CA LYS A 33 54.71 -30.80 15.71
C LYS A 33 56.10 -30.47 16.26
N LYS A 34 56.56 -29.23 16.08
CA LYS A 34 57.89 -28.77 16.55
C LYS A 34 57.99 -28.83 18.08
N ASN A 35 56.97 -28.35 18.79
CA ASN A 35 56.95 -28.36 20.26
C ASN A 35 56.88 -29.81 20.78
N GLY A 36 56.09 -30.67 20.14
CA GLY A 36 56.02 -32.10 20.47
C GLY A 36 57.38 -32.77 20.37
N GLU A 37 58.08 -32.59 19.24
CA GLU A 37 59.44 -33.10 19.03
C GLU A 37 60.43 -32.54 20.06
N HIS A 38 60.41 -31.23 20.30
CA HIS A 38 61.32 -30.56 21.23
C HIS A 38 61.16 -31.08 22.67
N HIS A 39 59.94 -31.09 23.19
CA HIS A 39 59.66 -31.58 24.54
C HIS A 39 59.83 -33.10 24.65
N GLY A 40 59.53 -33.85 23.59
CA GLY A 40 59.75 -35.29 23.53
C GLY A 40 61.22 -35.64 23.73
N ARG A 41 62.13 -34.95 23.02
CA ARG A 41 63.59 -35.14 23.20
C ARG A 41 64.09 -34.85 24.62
N GLN A 42 63.38 -33.98 25.35
CA GLN A 42 63.69 -33.63 26.74
C GLN A 42 62.97 -34.52 27.76
N ASN A 43 62.19 -35.52 27.31
CA ASN A 43 61.34 -36.34 28.16
C ASN A 43 60.37 -35.49 29.02
N LEU A 44 59.85 -34.40 28.46
CA LEU A 44 58.81 -33.56 29.06
C LEU A 44 57.47 -33.73 28.32
N PRO A 45 56.31 -33.73 29.02
CA PRO A 45 56.12 -33.76 30.47
C PRO A 45 56.69 -35.03 31.12
N GLY A 46 56.94 -34.99 32.42
CA GLY A 46 57.40 -36.18 33.17
C GLY A 46 56.32 -37.27 33.23
N PRO A 47 56.68 -38.57 33.43
CA PRO A 47 55.71 -39.67 33.45
C PRO A 47 54.59 -39.52 34.49
N LYS A 48 54.91 -38.91 35.65
CA LYS A 48 53.99 -38.67 36.77
C LYS A 48 53.28 -37.32 36.72
N GLU A 49 53.59 -36.49 35.74
CA GLU A 49 53.05 -35.14 35.65
C GLU A 49 51.60 -35.18 35.16
N SER A 50 50.72 -34.48 35.87
CA SER A 50 49.28 -34.50 35.62
C SER A 50 48.78 -33.34 34.76
N ASN A 51 49.57 -32.28 34.61
CA ASN A 51 49.17 -31.09 33.86
C ASN A 51 49.88 -31.00 32.51
N LEU A 52 49.09 -30.87 31.44
CA LEU A 52 49.58 -30.69 30.07
C LEU A 52 49.75 -29.21 29.69
N GLU A 53 49.05 -28.31 30.39
CA GLU A 53 48.93 -26.90 30.04
C GLU A 53 50.28 -26.15 29.92
N PRO A 54 51.29 -26.36 30.79
CA PRO A 54 52.57 -25.67 30.66
C PRO A 54 53.28 -25.90 29.32
N TYR A 55 53.02 -27.04 28.67
CA TYR A 55 53.67 -27.45 27.42
C TYR A 55 52.84 -27.11 26.18
N THR A 56 51.55 -26.84 26.36
CA THR A 56 50.61 -26.59 25.25
C THR A 56 49.97 -25.19 25.32
N ASN A 57 50.43 -24.34 26.24
CA ASN A 57 49.89 -23.00 26.44
C ASN A 57 49.96 -22.15 25.17
N ASP A 58 51.06 -22.23 24.41
CA ASP A 58 51.20 -21.49 23.15
C ASP A 58 50.17 -21.92 22.10
N LEU A 59 49.85 -23.22 22.03
CA LEU A 59 48.80 -23.73 21.15
C LEU A 59 47.43 -23.23 21.63
N LYS A 60 47.12 -23.38 22.92
CA LYS A 60 45.87 -22.92 23.52
C LYS A 60 45.64 -21.43 23.25
N ASN A 61 46.66 -20.61 23.48
CA ASN A 61 46.63 -19.17 23.23
C ASN A 61 46.48 -18.85 21.74
N GLY A 62 47.10 -19.62 20.85
CA GLY A 62 46.95 -19.49 19.39
C GLY A 62 45.50 -19.68 18.94
N TYR A 63 44.84 -20.75 19.40
CA TYR A 63 43.44 -21.00 19.08
C TYR A 63 42.47 -20.04 19.79
N HIS A 64 42.78 -19.56 20.99
CA HIS A 64 42.01 -18.47 21.62
C HIS A 64 42.08 -17.18 20.78
N ARG A 65 43.25 -16.83 20.25
CA ARG A 65 43.38 -15.67 19.34
C ARG A 65 42.61 -15.88 18.05
N LEU A 66 42.62 -17.09 17.49
CA LEU A 66 41.84 -17.42 16.30
C LEU A 66 40.34 -17.31 16.57
N ALA A 67 39.84 -17.89 17.67
CA ALA A 67 38.46 -17.77 18.10
C ALA A 67 38.05 -16.31 18.32
N ALA A 68 38.90 -15.50 18.98
CA ALA A 68 38.67 -14.08 19.17
C ALA A 68 38.63 -13.31 17.83
N HIS A 69 39.44 -13.71 16.84
CA HIS A 69 39.41 -13.12 15.51
C HIS A 69 38.12 -13.45 14.76
N VAL A 70 37.68 -14.71 14.81
CA VAL A 70 36.38 -15.15 14.27
C VAL A 70 35.24 -14.31 14.87
N LEU A 71 35.22 -14.17 16.20
CA LEU A 71 34.22 -13.35 16.90
C LEU A 71 34.29 -11.87 16.52
N LYS A 72 35.50 -11.32 16.39
CA LYS A 72 35.71 -9.93 15.99
C LYS A 72 35.23 -9.66 14.56
N GLN A 73 35.40 -10.62 13.65
CA GLN A 73 34.97 -10.49 12.25
C GLN A 73 33.45 -10.66 12.11
N LEU A 74 32.86 -11.64 12.80
CA LEU A 74 31.44 -11.93 12.70
C LEU A 74 30.55 -11.07 13.60
N GLN A 75 31.13 -10.47 14.65
CA GLN A 75 30.47 -9.58 15.62
C GLN A 75 29.08 -10.04 16.11
N PRO A 76 28.91 -11.32 16.50
CA PRO A 76 27.60 -11.84 16.89
C PRO A 76 26.99 -11.07 18.08
N ASP A 77 27.83 -10.59 19.00
CA ASP A 77 27.39 -9.87 20.21
C ASP A 77 26.86 -8.46 19.94
N THR A 78 27.28 -7.80 18.85
CA THR A 78 26.77 -6.46 18.50
C THR A 78 25.41 -6.54 17.79
N HIS A 79 25.16 -7.64 17.07
CA HIS A 79 23.91 -7.84 16.37
C HIS A 79 22.68 -7.89 17.27
N PHE A 80 22.81 -8.32 18.54
CA PHE A 80 21.67 -8.40 19.46
C PHE A 80 21.21 -7.04 20.00
N PRO A 81 22.09 -6.17 20.55
CA PRO A 81 21.73 -4.80 20.89
C PRO A 81 21.18 -4.02 19.70
N GLU A 82 21.80 -4.15 18.53
CA GLU A 82 21.31 -3.54 17.28
C GLU A 82 19.91 -4.05 16.92
N ALA A 83 19.67 -5.35 17.04
CA ALA A 83 18.35 -5.92 16.79
C ALA A 83 17.29 -5.37 17.74
N ARG A 84 17.64 -5.20 19.02
CA ARG A 84 16.74 -4.60 19.99
C ARG A 84 16.42 -3.16 19.66
N MET A 85 17.42 -2.36 19.29
CA MET A 85 17.23 -0.98 18.86
C MET A 85 16.35 -0.89 17.61
N ASP A 86 16.57 -1.75 16.61
CA ASP A 86 15.73 -1.82 15.42
C ASP A 86 14.29 -2.20 15.74
N ILE A 87 14.09 -3.19 16.61
CA ILE A 87 12.75 -3.61 17.04
C ILE A 87 12.03 -2.46 17.75
N ASP A 88 12.71 -1.78 18.68
CA ASP A 88 12.12 -0.67 19.42
C ASP A 88 11.79 0.50 18.49
N HIS A 89 12.69 0.85 17.56
CA HIS A 89 12.45 1.88 16.55
C HIS A 89 11.29 1.52 15.59
N MET A 90 11.23 0.27 15.12
CA MET A 90 10.14 -0.18 14.26
C MET A 90 8.81 -0.25 14.99
N LYS A 91 8.81 -0.63 16.28
CA LYS A 91 7.62 -0.61 17.12
C LYS A 91 7.07 0.81 17.28
N ASP A 92 7.93 1.80 17.49
CA ASP A 92 7.51 3.20 17.56
C ASP A 92 6.95 3.70 16.22
N LYS A 93 7.56 3.30 15.11
CA LYS A 93 7.08 3.62 13.76
C LYS A 93 5.72 2.99 13.48
N ASP A 94 5.56 1.70 13.78
CA ASP A 94 4.33 0.94 13.57
C ASP A 94 3.21 1.43 14.49
N LYS A 95 3.53 1.85 15.71
CA LYS A 95 2.57 2.50 16.62
C LYS A 95 2.05 3.81 16.02
N LYS A 96 2.94 4.67 15.53
CA LYS A 96 2.56 5.93 14.87
C LYS A 96 1.69 5.67 13.63
N LEU A 97 2.04 4.67 12.82
CA LEU A 97 1.22 4.26 11.66
C LEU A 97 -0.15 3.75 12.09
N GLY A 98 -0.22 2.92 13.14
CA GLY A 98 -1.47 2.41 13.70
C GLY A 98 -2.38 3.50 14.24
N ASP A 99 -1.83 4.46 14.98
CA ASP A 99 -2.56 5.61 15.50
C ASP A 99 -3.14 6.47 14.35
N GLU A 100 -2.35 6.66 13.30
CA GLU A 100 -2.72 7.44 12.12
C GLU A 100 -3.77 6.73 11.25
N ILE A 101 -3.67 5.41 11.08
CA ILE A 101 -4.71 4.57 10.45
C ILE A 101 -6.01 4.67 11.24
N LYS A 102 -5.95 4.50 12.56
CA LYS A 102 -7.12 4.55 13.44
C LYS A 102 -7.80 5.92 13.36
N LYS A 103 -7.02 7.00 13.41
CA LYS A 103 -7.53 8.36 13.26
C LYS A 103 -8.30 8.54 11.95
N ARG A 104 -7.72 8.14 10.81
CA ARG A 104 -8.41 8.21 9.50
C ARG A 104 -9.64 7.30 9.44
N GLN A 105 -9.60 6.11 10.04
CA GLN A 105 -10.76 5.22 10.10
C GLN A 105 -11.90 5.85 10.91
N ASP A 106 -11.59 6.49 12.03
CA ASP A 106 -12.59 7.17 12.85
C ASP A 106 -13.15 8.42 12.16
N GLU A 107 -12.31 9.17 11.42
CA GLU A 107 -12.77 10.23 10.51
C GLU A 107 -13.71 9.69 9.42
N ASN A 108 -13.35 8.58 8.78
CA ASN A 108 -14.19 7.94 7.76
C ASN A 108 -15.51 7.44 8.34
N LYS A 109 -15.52 6.86 9.54
CA LYS A 109 -16.75 6.49 10.24
C LYS A 109 -17.64 7.71 10.48
N ARG A 110 -17.09 8.82 10.97
CA ARG A 110 -17.85 10.08 11.15
C ARG A 110 -18.44 10.59 9.84
N ILE A 111 -17.64 10.60 8.76
CA ILE A 111 -18.12 10.97 7.43
C ILE A 111 -19.22 10.01 6.95
N GLN A 112 -19.09 8.71 7.22
CA GLN A 112 -20.10 7.72 6.86
C GLN A 112 -21.41 7.93 7.64
N TYR A 113 -21.34 8.22 8.93
CA TYR A 113 -22.51 8.59 9.73
C TYR A 113 -23.17 9.87 9.20
N ASP A 114 -22.39 10.89 8.85
CA ASP A 114 -22.88 12.14 8.24
C ASP A 114 -23.54 11.91 6.87
N LEU A 115 -23.04 10.94 6.09
CA LEU A 115 -23.55 10.62 4.76
C LEU A 115 -24.81 9.76 4.81
N GLY A 116 -24.98 8.91 5.84
CA GLY A 116 -26.08 7.96 5.94
C GLY A 116 -26.17 7.08 4.68
N ASP A 117 -27.38 6.92 4.14
CA ASP A 117 -27.64 6.14 2.91
C ASP A 117 -27.38 6.94 1.61
N PHE A 118 -26.52 7.96 1.65
CA PHE A 118 -26.23 8.77 0.47
C PHE A 118 -25.53 7.94 -0.62
N ASN A 119 -26.25 7.71 -1.73
CA ASN A 119 -25.70 7.10 -2.92
C ASN A 119 -25.47 8.14 -4.04
N PRO A 120 -24.21 8.56 -4.30
CA PRO A 120 -23.91 9.57 -5.31
C PRO A 120 -24.29 9.14 -6.73
N LYS A 121 -24.34 7.83 -7.02
CA LYS A 121 -24.64 7.31 -8.35
C LYS A 121 -26.10 7.55 -8.75
N ASN A 122 -27.02 7.50 -7.80
CA ASN A 122 -28.46 7.65 -8.07
C ASN A 122 -28.81 9.08 -8.53
N LEU A 123 -28.29 10.09 -7.84
CA LEU A 123 -28.53 11.49 -8.22
C LEU A 123 -27.92 11.80 -9.59
N GLN A 124 -26.66 11.41 -9.80
CA GLN A 124 -25.97 11.67 -11.06
C GLN A 124 -26.62 10.94 -12.24
N SER A 125 -27.21 9.76 -12.02
CA SER A 125 -27.97 9.03 -13.04
C SER A 125 -29.28 9.74 -13.38
N ARG A 126 -30.03 10.20 -12.38
CA ARG A 126 -31.27 10.98 -12.59
C ARG A 126 -31.03 12.26 -13.38
N VAL A 127 -30.01 13.04 -13.01
CA VAL A 127 -29.66 14.28 -13.72
C VAL A 127 -29.22 14.00 -15.15
N ARG A 128 -28.38 12.96 -15.37
CA ARG A 128 -27.98 12.55 -16.73
C ARG A 128 -29.18 12.12 -17.57
N MET A 129 -30.10 11.34 -17.01
CA MET A 129 -31.33 10.93 -17.70
C MET A 129 -32.19 12.14 -18.08
N ALA A 130 -32.37 13.10 -17.17
CA ALA A 130 -33.10 14.33 -17.44
C ALA A 130 -32.49 15.11 -18.62
N ILE A 131 -31.16 15.29 -18.61
CA ILE A 131 -30.44 15.97 -19.70
C ILE A 131 -30.66 15.26 -21.03
N TRP A 132 -30.51 13.93 -21.07
CA TRP A 132 -30.70 13.16 -22.31
C TRP A 132 -32.12 13.28 -22.87
N ILE A 133 -33.15 13.16 -22.02
CA ILE A 133 -34.54 13.31 -22.46
C ILE A 133 -34.79 14.74 -22.96
N SER A 134 -34.30 15.76 -22.25
CA SER A 134 -34.46 17.15 -22.67
C SER A 134 -33.75 17.45 -24.00
N VAL A 135 -32.59 16.85 -24.27
CA VAL A 135 -31.89 16.96 -25.56
C VAL A 135 -32.71 16.31 -26.69
N ILE A 136 -33.29 15.14 -26.46
CA ILE A 136 -34.15 14.46 -27.46
C ILE A 136 -35.37 15.33 -27.79
N ILE A 137 -36.03 15.90 -26.78
CA ILE A 137 -37.17 16.80 -26.97
C ILE A 137 -36.74 18.04 -27.76
N ALA A 138 -35.62 18.67 -27.39
CA ALA A 138 -35.11 19.85 -28.09
C ALA A 138 -34.78 19.56 -29.57
N LEU A 139 -34.19 18.40 -29.88
CA LEU A 139 -33.96 17.99 -31.26
C LEU A 139 -35.26 17.78 -32.04
N GLY A 140 -36.27 17.16 -31.40
CA GLY A 140 -37.60 17.00 -31.98
C GLY A 140 -38.26 18.35 -32.28
N GLU A 141 -38.15 19.31 -31.35
CA GLU A 141 -38.64 20.67 -31.51
C GLU A 141 -37.92 21.39 -32.66
N VAL A 142 -36.59 21.29 -32.75
CA VAL A 142 -35.80 21.89 -33.83
C VAL A 142 -36.20 21.31 -35.19
N VAL A 143 -36.31 19.98 -35.32
CA VAL A 143 -36.71 19.33 -36.57
C VAL A 143 -38.13 19.75 -36.97
N TYR A 144 -39.06 19.74 -36.01
CA TYR A 144 -40.43 20.17 -36.23
C TYR A 144 -40.47 21.62 -36.73
N ASN A 145 -39.84 22.56 -35.99
CA ASN A 145 -39.78 23.98 -36.30
C ASN A 145 -39.05 24.26 -37.63
N THR A 146 -37.99 23.53 -37.98
CA THR A 146 -37.30 23.70 -39.26
C THR A 146 -38.17 23.24 -40.42
N LYS A 147 -38.83 22.09 -40.34
CA LYS A 147 -39.79 21.64 -41.38
C LYS A 147 -40.92 22.63 -41.54
N ALA A 148 -41.36 23.16 -40.41
CA ALA A 148 -42.33 24.21 -40.30
C ALA A 148 -41.94 25.49 -41.06
N PHE A 149 -40.70 25.96 -40.92
CA PHE A 149 -40.15 27.14 -41.60
C PHE A 149 -39.74 26.86 -43.06
N GLN A 150 -39.45 25.61 -43.44
CA GLN A 150 -39.20 25.27 -44.84
C GLN A 150 -40.42 25.48 -45.74
N ILE A 151 -41.63 25.24 -45.23
CA ILE A 151 -42.89 25.49 -45.99
C ILE A 151 -43.09 26.99 -46.24
N VAL A 152 -42.46 27.83 -45.42
CA VAL A 152 -42.44 29.30 -45.50
C VAL A 152 -41.42 29.77 -46.56
N GLY A 153 -40.90 28.90 -47.43
CA GLY A 153 -40.08 29.31 -48.59
C GLY A 153 -38.69 29.89 -48.25
N GLU A 154 -38.28 29.86 -46.99
CA GLU A 154 -36.96 30.30 -46.56
C GLU A 154 -35.88 29.29 -46.98
N ASN A 155 -34.65 29.79 -47.19
CA ASN A 155 -33.48 28.94 -47.32
C ASN A 155 -33.40 28.01 -46.10
N ILE A 156 -33.25 26.70 -46.32
CA ILE A 156 -33.17 25.66 -45.28
C ILE A 156 -32.23 26.05 -44.14
N LEU A 157 -31.12 26.71 -44.47
CA LEU A 157 -30.13 27.17 -43.48
C LEU A 157 -30.73 28.22 -42.53
N PHE A 158 -31.48 29.18 -43.06
CA PHE A 158 -32.09 30.26 -42.27
C PHE A 158 -33.21 29.72 -41.38
N ALA A 159 -34.07 28.85 -41.93
CA ALA A 159 -35.09 28.11 -41.19
C ALA A 159 -34.50 27.27 -40.03
N LEU A 160 -33.31 26.68 -40.22
CA LEU A 160 -32.61 25.94 -39.18
C LEU A 160 -32.08 26.85 -38.08
N ILE A 161 -31.46 27.98 -38.43
CA ILE A 161 -30.91 28.93 -37.45
C ILE A 161 -32.01 29.51 -36.56
N ILE A 162 -33.13 29.96 -37.15
CA ILE A 162 -34.27 30.47 -36.38
C ILE A 162 -34.87 29.38 -35.50
N SER A 163 -35.04 28.17 -36.04
CA SER A 163 -35.54 27.03 -35.28
C SER A 163 -34.68 26.71 -34.06
N ILE A 164 -33.36 26.71 -34.20
CA ILE A 164 -32.42 26.52 -33.08
C ILE A 164 -32.57 27.66 -32.06
N ALA A 165 -32.62 28.92 -32.50
CA ALA A 165 -32.73 30.06 -31.60
C ALA A 165 -34.03 30.00 -30.76
N VAL A 166 -35.17 29.70 -31.40
CA VAL A 166 -36.46 29.53 -30.71
C VAL A 166 -36.40 28.35 -29.75
N SER A 167 -35.91 27.19 -30.21
CA SER A 167 -35.85 25.98 -29.39
C SER A 167 -34.92 26.16 -28.18
N VAL A 168 -33.79 26.86 -28.32
CA VAL A 168 -32.91 27.20 -27.19
C VAL A 168 -33.61 28.14 -26.21
N GLY A 169 -34.37 29.12 -26.70
CA GLY A 169 -35.16 30.01 -25.85
C GLY A 169 -36.23 29.27 -25.05
N VAL A 170 -37.01 28.40 -25.72
CA VAL A 170 -38.04 27.55 -25.10
C VAL A 170 -37.41 26.56 -24.13
N PHE A 171 -36.29 25.96 -24.49
CA PHE A 171 -35.53 25.05 -23.63
C PHE A 171 -35.05 25.77 -22.35
N ALA A 172 -34.38 26.91 -22.49
CA ALA A 172 -33.88 27.67 -21.35
C ALA A 172 -35.02 28.10 -20.42
N PHE A 173 -36.13 28.59 -21.00
CA PHE A 173 -37.29 29.04 -20.22
C PHE A 173 -38.02 27.88 -19.54
N SER A 174 -38.21 26.75 -20.23
CA SER A 174 -38.86 25.54 -19.67
C SER A 174 -38.06 24.88 -18.55
N HIS A 175 -36.75 25.10 -18.47
CA HIS A 175 -35.92 24.65 -17.35
C HIS A 175 -35.84 25.70 -16.24
N PHE A 176 -35.79 27.00 -16.58
CA PHE A 176 -35.72 28.09 -15.61
C PHE A 176 -37.02 28.28 -14.82
N VAL A 177 -38.18 28.13 -15.45
CA VAL A 177 -39.49 28.31 -14.79
C VAL A 177 -39.72 27.29 -13.67
N PRO A 178 -39.59 25.96 -13.88
CA PRO A 178 -39.61 24.98 -12.80
C PRO A 178 -38.63 25.27 -11.70
N PHE A 179 -37.44 25.76 -12.07
CA PHE A 179 -36.41 26.10 -11.12
C PHE A 179 -36.86 27.21 -10.16
N MET A 180 -37.44 28.30 -10.68
CA MET A 180 -38.05 29.35 -9.86
C MET A 180 -39.31 28.87 -9.11
N LEU A 181 -40.14 28.03 -9.71
CA LEU A 181 -41.35 27.54 -9.06
C LEU A 181 -41.06 26.70 -7.81
N LYS A 182 -39.91 26.01 -7.79
CA LYS A 182 -39.47 25.23 -6.63
C LYS A 182 -38.88 26.08 -5.51
N SER A 183 -38.42 27.31 -5.78
CA SER A 183 -37.87 28.20 -4.75
C SER A 183 -38.94 29.03 -4.02
N ILE A 184 -40.18 29.07 -4.53
CA ILE A 184 -41.27 29.84 -3.94
C ILE A 184 -42.07 28.97 -2.95
N GLU A 185 -41.98 29.30 -1.66
CA GLU A 185 -42.74 28.61 -0.60
C GLU A 185 -44.25 28.92 -0.63
N ASN A 186 -44.62 30.16 -0.98
CA ASN A 186 -46.01 30.61 -0.98
C ASN A 186 -46.80 30.07 -2.18
N LYS A 187 -47.84 29.27 -1.91
CA LYS A 187 -48.72 28.65 -2.91
C LYS A 187 -49.37 29.66 -3.88
N TRP A 188 -49.76 30.83 -3.41
CA TRP A 188 -50.38 31.87 -4.25
C TRP A 188 -49.39 32.49 -5.22
N LYS A 189 -48.23 32.91 -4.72
CA LYS A 189 -47.14 33.45 -5.56
C LYS A 189 -46.72 32.43 -6.61
N ARG A 190 -46.62 31.14 -6.23
CA ARG A 190 -46.28 30.06 -7.14
C ARG A 190 -47.32 29.87 -8.27
N ARG A 191 -48.62 29.91 -7.96
CA ARG A 191 -49.68 29.86 -8.98
C ARG A 191 -49.62 31.05 -9.93
N LEU A 192 -49.39 32.26 -9.39
CA LEU A 192 -49.26 33.47 -10.19
C LEU A 192 -48.05 33.41 -11.13
N THR A 193 -46.90 32.92 -10.65
CA THR A 193 -45.70 32.73 -11.48
C THR A 193 -45.93 31.69 -12.58
N LEU A 194 -46.59 30.57 -12.26
CA LEU A 194 -46.92 29.55 -13.27
C LEU A 194 -47.86 30.11 -14.35
N LEU A 195 -48.98 30.72 -13.95
CA LEU A 195 -49.93 31.32 -14.87
C LEU A 195 -49.30 32.44 -15.70
N GLY A 196 -48.51 33.31 -15.07
CA GLY A 196 -47.78 34.37 -15.75
C GLY A 196 -46.77 33.83 -16.77
N SER A 197 -46.02 32.78 -16.42
CA SER A 197 -45.08 32.13 -17.34
C SER A 197 -45.77 31.48 -18.53
N LEU A 198 -46.90 30.79 -18.30
CA LEU A 198 -47.70 30.19 -19.36
C LEU A 198 -48.32 31.26 -20.27
N ALA A 199 -48.85 32.34 -19.70
CA ALA A 199 -49.41 33.44 -20.48
C ALA A 199 -48.35 34.14 -21.34
N LEU A 200 -47.14 34.35 -20.80
CA LEU A 200 -46.02 34.95 -21.53
C LEU A 200 -45.60 34.06 -22.71
N VAL A 201 -45.41 32.76 -22.48
CA VAL A 201 -45.02 31.80 -23.53
C VAL A 201 -46.15 31.65 -24.56
N ALA A 202 -47.41 31.63 -24.13
CA ALA A 202 -48.57 31.60 -25.02
C ALA A 202 -48.61 32.84 -25.92
N GLY A 203 -48.35 34.03 -25.37
CA GLY A 203 -48.25 35.27 -26.13
C GLY A 203 -47.15 35.21 -27.19
N LEU A 204 -45.94 34.75 -26.81
CA LEU A 204 -44.82 34.56 -27.73
C LEU A 204 -45.16 33.57 -28.85
N PHE A 205 -45.70 32.39 -28.52
CA PHE A 205 -46.10 31.41 -29.52
C PHE A 205 -47.23 31.89 -30.42
N THR A 206 -48.17 32.67 -29.90
CA THR A 206 -49.24 33.27 -30.69
C THR A 206 -48.69 34.29 -31.68
N ALA A 207 -47.76 35.16 -31.24
CA ALA A 207 -47.10 36.10 -32.14
C ALA A 207 -46.35 35.37 -33.26
N LEU A 208 -45.53 34.36 -32.91
CA LEU A 208 -44.81 33.55 -33.89
C LEU A 208 -45.75 32.80 -34.85
N ALA A 209 -46.85 32.27 -34.34
CA ALA A 209 -47.85 31.58 -35.14
C ALA A 209 -48.60 32.51 -36.09
N MET A 210 -48.90 33.74 -35.67
CA MET A 210 -49.53 34.76 -36.53
C MET A 210 -48.61 35.17 -37.67
N PHE A 211 -47.34 35.51 -37.37
CA PHE A 211 -46.35 35.83 -38.41
C PHE A 211 -46.25 34.69 -39.43
N ARG A 212 -46.21 33.45 -38.93
CA ARG A 212 -46.09 32.27 -39.78
C ARG A 212 -47.33 31.99 -40.62
N SER A 213 -48.52 32.14 -40.06
CA SER A 213 -49.78 31.94 -40.78
C SER A 213 -50.00 33.01 -41.85
N GLN A 214 -49.71 34.28 -41.54
CA GLN A 214 -49.76 35.37 -42.52
C GLN A 214 -48.82 35.12 -43.70
N TYR A 215 -47.62 34.63 -43.43
CA TYR A 215 -46.68 34.27 -44.49
C TYR A 215 -47.16 33.08 -45.34
N LEU A 216 -47.70 32.03 -44.73
CA LEU A 216 -48.23 30.88 -45.50
C LEU A 216 -49.41 31.30 -46.41
N ALA A 217 -50.23 32.24 -45.94
CA ALA A 217 -51.35 32.78 -46.71
C ALA A 217 -50.88 33.52 -47.98
N THR A 218 -49.72 34.19 -47.97
CA THR A 218 -49.16 34.83 -49.18
C THR A 218 -48.71 33.81 -50.23
N HIS A 219 -48.50 32.56 -49.84
CA HIS A 219 -48.11 31.44 -50.70
C HIS A 219 -49.29 30.50 -51.04
N GLY A 220 -50.53 30.92 -50.74
CA GLY A 220 -51.75 30.16 -51.08
C GLY A 220 -52.07 29.00 -50.12
N LEU A 221 -51.33 28.84 -49.01
CA LEU A 221 -51.60 27.83 -48.00
C LEU A 221 -52.23 28.47 -46.76
N THR A 222 -53.50 28.20 -46.50
CA THR A 222 -54.19 28.72 -45.32
C THR A 222 -54.13 27.71 -44.18
N VAL A 223 -53.18 27.90 -43.26
CA VAL A 223 -53.08 27.11 -42.02
C VAL A 223 -53.43 27.98 -40.84
N SER A 224 -54.33 27.51 -39.98
CA SER A 224 -54.73 28.24 -38.77
C SER A 224 -53.54 28.40 -37.82
N PRO A 225 -53.25 29.63 -37.31
CA PRO A 225 -52.21 29.87 -36.32
C PRO A 225 -52.35 29.00 -35.07
N VAL A 226 -53.58 28.63 -34.73
CA VAL A 226 -53.92 27.87 -33.51
C VAL A 226 -53.16 26.56 -33.43
N TYR A 227 -52.96 25.85 -34.56
CA TYR A 227 -52.24 24.59 -34.57
C TYR A 227 -50.77 24.75 -34.13
N PHE A 228 -50.10 25.81 -34.56
CA PHE A 228 -48.72 26.08 -34.18
C PHE A 228 -48.60 26.42 -32.69
N VAL A 229 -49.55 27.20 -32.16
CA VAL A 229 -49.57 27.53 -30.73
C VAL A 229 -49.78 26.28 -29.89
N VAL A 230 -50.76 25.44 -30.24
CA VAL A 230 -51.10 24.23 -29.47
C VAL A 230 -49.92 23.25 -29.45
N ILE A 231 -49.26 23.02 -30.58
CA ILE A 231 -48.13 22.08 -30.66
C ILE A 231 -46.91 22.61 -29.88
N ASN A 232 -46.53 23.88 -30.06
CA ASN A 232 -45.41 24.46 -29.31
C ASN A 232 -45.70 24.53 -27.81
N MET A 233 -46.95 24.82 -27.43
CA MET A 233 -47.39 24.79 -26.04
C MET A 233 -47.29 23.38 -25.45
N PHE A 234 -47.65 22.35 -26.22
CA PHE A 234 -47.51 20.96 -25.80
C PHE A 234 -46.06 20.61 -25.49
N PHE A 235 -45.11 20.89 -26.40
CA PHE A 235 -43.69 20.64 -26.16
C PHE A 235 -43.16 21.42 -24.95
N PHE A 236 -43.56 22.69 -24.82
CA PHE A 236 -43.19 23.50 -23.66
C PHE A 236 -43.70 22.89 -22.34
N ILE A 237 -44.98 22.49 -22.27
CA ILE A 237 -45.57 21.88 -21.08
C ILE A 237 -44.87 20.56 -20.74
N VAL A 238 -44.61 19.72 -21.73
CA VAL A 238 -43.89 18.44 -21.52
C VAL A 238 -42.48 18.70 -20.98
N SER A 239 -41.72 19.63 -21.58
CA SER A 239 -40.39 20.01 -21.11
C SER A 239 -40.41 20.60 -19.68
N LEU A 240 -41.41 21.43 -19.40
CA LEU A 240 -41.61 22.05 -18.09
C LEU A 240 -41.94 21.00 -17.02
N LEU A 241 -42.83 20.05 -17.31
CA LEU A 241 -43.17 18.95 -16.39
C LEU A 241 -41.97 18.04 -16.16
N LEU A 242 -41.25 17.68 -17.22
CA LEU A 242 -40.05 16.85 -17.13
C LEU A 242 -38.99 17.51 -16.24
N SER A 243 -38.70 18.79 -16.49
CA SER A 243 -37.80 19.59 -15.67
C SER A 243 -38.27 19.70 -14.23
N TYR A 244 -39.57 19.90 -14.01
CA TYR A 244 -40.15 19.98 -12.69
C TYR A 244 -40.06 18.65 -11.90
N PHE A 245 -40.23 17.49 -12.54
CA PHE A 245 -40.18 16.20 -11.83
C PHE A 245 -38.77 15.60 -11.73
N LEU A 246 -37.93 15.77 -12.76
CA LEU A 246 -36.64 15.09 -12.81
C LEU A 246 -35.47 15.92 -12.26
N LEU A 247 -35.47 17.25 -12.42
CA LEU A 247 -34.35 18.08 -11.98
C LEU A 247 -34.40 18.33 -10.47
N PRO A 248 -33.28 18.19 -9.75
CA PRO A 248 -33.21 18.51 -8.33
C PRO A 248 -33.39 20.00 -8.08
N THR A 249 -33.81 20.36 -6.86
CA THR A 249 -33.81 21.76 -6.41
C THR A 249 -32.38 22.30 -6.25
N TRP A 250 -32.19 23.62 -6.23
CA TRP A 250 -30.87 24.19 -5.92
C TRP A 250 -30.42 23.90 -4.49
N ALA A 251 -31.37 23.81 -3.54
CA ALA A 251 -31.09 23.33 -2.19
C ALA A 251 -30.52 21.90 -2.23
N GLU A 252 -31.19 20.98 -2.93
CA GLU A 252 -30.71 19.61 -3.13
C GLU A 252 -29.35 19.58 -3.84
N PHE A 253 -29.12 20.43 -4.86
CA PHE A 253 -27.85 20.46 -5.57
C PHE A 253 -26.71 20.91 -4.66
N ARG A 254 -26.92 21.96 -3.86
CA ARG A 254 -25.92 22.48 -2.92
C ARG A 254 -25.61 21.47 -1.83
N GLU A 255 -26.63 20.86 -1.24
CA GLU A 255 -26.47 19.84 -0.21
C GLU A 255 -25.76 18.60 -0.75
N ASN A 256 -26.16 18.13 -1.94
CA ASN A 256 -25.52 16.98 -2.58
C ASN A 256 -24.09 17.27 -3.00
N SER A 257 -23.76 18.49 -3.42
CA SER A 257 -22.38 18.89 -3.72
C SER A 257 -21.48 18.75 -2.48
N GLN A 258 -21.97 19.21 -1.32
CA GLN A 258 -21.27 19.03 -0.04
C GLN A 258 -21.11 17.54 0.31
N ARG A 259 -22.17 16.73 0.15
CA ARG A 259 -22.12 15.27 0.39
C ARG A 259 -21.16 14.55 -0.57
N ILE A 260 -21.10 14.95 -1.85
CA ILE A 260 -20.15 14.41 -2.82
C ILE A 260 -18.71 14.70 -2.43
N ASN A 261 -18.41 15.93 -1.97
CA ASN A 261 -17.07 16.28 -1.50
C ASN A 261 -16.68 15.44 -0.28
N LYS A 262 -17.59 15.28 0.69
CA LYS A 262 -17.38 14.38 1.84
C LYS A 262 -17.12 12.93 1.39
N TYR A 263 -17.92 12.41 0.46
CA TYR A 263 -17.73 11.06 -0.09
C TYR A 263 -16.36 10.87 -0.77
N LYS A 264 -15.93 11.84 -1.59
CA LYS A 264 -14.61 11.81 -2.24
C LYS A 264 -13.47 11.85 -1.23
N ASN A 265 -13.60 12.64 -0.17
CA ASN A 265 -12.61 12.70 0.91
C ASN A 265 -12.52 11.35 1.64
N MET A 266 -13.66 10.71 1.93
CA MET A 266 -13.70 9.36 2.51
C MET A 266 -13.03 8.33 1.60
N GLU A 267 -13.28 8.37 0.29
CA GLU A 267 -12.63 7.47 -0.67
C GLU A 267 -11.11 7.68 -0.72
N LYS A 268 -10.65 8.94 -0.70
CA LYS A 268 -9.23 9.27 -0.63
C LYS A 268 -8.60 8.74 0.66
N ASN A 269 -9.25 8.96 1.80
CA ASN A 269 -8.80 8.45 3.09
C ASN A 269 -8.73 6.92 3.12
N ASN A 270 -9.69 6.22 2.50
CA ASN A 270 -9.65 4.76 2.40
C ASN A 270 -8.43 4.27 1.61
N LYS A 271 -8.07 4.92 0.50
CA LYS A 271 -6.85 4.61 -0.25
C LYS A 271 -5.59 4.88 0.59
N GLU A 272 -5.58 5.97 1.37
CA GLU A 272 -4.47 6.26 2.28
C GLU A 272 -4.35 5.21 3.40
N ILE A 273 -5.47 4.76 3.98
CA ILE A 273 -5.49 3.67 4.99
C ILE A 273 -4.92 2.38 4.40
N GLU A 274 -5.32 2.01 3.18
CA GLU A 274 -4.82 0.82 2.48
C GLU A 274 -3.30 0.90 2.25
N ASN A 275 -2.81 2.05 1.79
CA ASN A 275 -1.37 2.31 1.61
C ASN A 275 -0.60 2.25 2.94
N LEU A 276 -1.13 2.82 4.02
CA LEU A 276 -0.46 2.78 5.33
C LEU A 276 -0.44 1.35 5.90
N SER A 277 -1.52 0.60 5.69
CA SER A 277 -1.61 -0.81 6.12
C SER A 277 -0.62 -1.69 5.35
N SER A 278 -0.44 -1.46 4.05
CA SER A 278 0.56 -2.20 3.26
C SER A 278 1.99 -1.87 3.65
N VAL A 279 2.29 -0.62 4.02
CA VAL A 279 3.60 -0.24 4.58
C VAL A 279 3.84 -0.92 5.93
N GLN A 280 2.81 -1.04 6.78
CA GLN A 280 2.93 -1.72 8.07
C GLN A 280 3.24 -3.22 7.88
N GLU A 281 2.58 -3.90 6.95
CA GLU A 281 2.88 -5.29 6.63
C GLU A 281 4.28 -5.46 6.01
N ALA A 282 4.71 -4.53 5.16
CA ALA A 282 6.06 -4.52 4.62
C ALA A 282 7.12 -4.38 5.74
N ASN A 283 6.94 -3.46 6.71
CA ASN A 283 7.85 -3.32 7.85
C ASN A 283 7.97 -4.63 8.66
N LYS A 284 6.85 -5.35 8.89
CA LYS A 284 6.87 -6.64 9.59
C LYS A 284 7.68 -7.69 8.84
N SER A 285 7.52 -7.76 7.52
CA SER A 285 8.27 -8.70 6.69
C SER A 285 9.79 -8.39 6.68
N ASP A 286 10.17 -7.12 6.56
CA ASP A 286 11.57 -6.67 6.61
C ASP A 286 12.21 -6.99 7.98
N LEU A 287 11.49 -6.74 9.08
CA LEU A 287 11.97 -7.07 10.42
C LEU A 287 12.20 -8.58 10.59
N LEU A 288 11.29 -9.41 10.06
CA LEU A 288 11.41 -10.86 10.11
C LEU A 288 12.62 -11.34 9.30
N GLU A 289 12.85 -10.77 8.12
CA GLU A 289 13.98 -11.11 7.26
C GLU A 289 15.32 -10.74 7.92
N LYS A 290 15.43 -9.52 8.47
CA LYS A 290 16.61 -9.07 9.22
C LYS A 290 16.90 -9.94 10.43
N ASN A 291 15.87 -10.30 11.20
CA ASN A 291 16.03 -11.20 12.34
C ASN A 291 16.48 -12.60 11.92
N LYS A 292 15.98 -13.12 10.80
CA LYS A 292 16.44 -14.39 10.23
C LYS A 292 17.91 -14.32 9.84
N ALA A 293 18.35 -13.25 9.17
CA ALA A 293 19.75 -13.06 8.78
C ALA A 293 20.68 -12.99 10.00
N ARG A 294 20.30 -12.23 11.04
CA ARG A 294 21.03 -12.15 12.30
C ARG A 294 21.15 -13.50 13.02
N LEU A 295 20.08 -14.28 13.01
CA LEU A 295 20.08 -15.62 13.59
C LEU A 295 21.02 -16.56 12.82
N GLN A 296 21.01 -16.49 11.48
CA GLN A 296 21.93 -17.24 10.64
C GLN A 296 23.40 -16.89 10.93
N MET A 297 23.71 -15.60 11.07
CA MET A 297 25.06 -15.14 11.42
C MET A 297 25.51 -15.68 12.78
N ASN A 298 24.63 -15.66 13.78
CA ASN A 298 24.92 -16.21 15.10
C ASN A 298 25.19 -17.73 15.08
N TYR A 299 24.37 -18.49 14.35
CA TYR A 299 24.62 -19.93 14.16
C TYR A 299 25.94 -20.19 13.44
N TYR A 300 26.27 -19.37 12.44
CA TYR A 300 27.52 -19.47 11.71
C TYR A 300 28.73 -19.19 12.63
N ALA A 301 28.67 -18.14 13.44
CA ALA A 301 29.71 -17.85 14.43
C ALA A 301 29.92 -19.00 15.41
N GLN A 302 28.84 -19.57 15.96
CA GLN A 302 28.93 -20.71 16.87
C GLN A 302 29.52 -21.95 16.17
N TYR A 303 29.17 -22.18 14.90
CA TYR A 303 29.74 -23.25 14.10
C TYR A 303 31.25 -23.06 13.91
N CYS A 304 31.71 -21.88 13.50
CA CYS A 304 33.13 -21.58 13.34
C CYS A 304 33.91 -21.75 14.66
N LEU A 305 33.33 -21.35 15.80
CA LEU A 305 33.94 -21.56 17.11
C LEU A 305 34.09 -23.05 17.46
N ASN A 306 33.07 -23.86 17.16
CA ASN A 306 33.15 -25.30 17.35
C ASN A 306 34.22 -25.93 16.45
N ASP A 307 34.35 -25.46 15.20
CA ASP A 307 35.39 -25.91 14.28
C ASP A 307 36.78 -25.55 14.81
N VAL A 308 37.00 -24.33 15.31
CA VAL A 308 38.25 -23.91 15.96
C VAL A 308 38.58 -24.78 17.18
N ALA A 309 37.59 -25.14 17.99
CA ALA A 309 37.79 -26.06 19.12
C ALA A 309 38.16 -27.49 18.65
N GLY A 310 37.59 -27.96 17.54
CA GLY A 310 37.97 -29.23 16.90
C GLY A 310 39.40 -29.21 16.36
N MET A 311 39.78 -28.12 15.71
CA MET A 311 41.14 -27.87 15.20
C MET A 311 42.19 -27.86 16.34
N TYR A 312 41.87 -27.26 17.47
CA TYR A 312 42.73 -27.33 18.66
C TYR A 312 42.95 -28.76 19.14
N LYS A 313 41.89 -29.58 19.19
CA LYS A 313 42.00 -30.99 19.59
C LYS A 313 42.87 -31.79 18.62
N GLU A 314 42.76 -31.54 17.32
CA GLU A 314 43.63 -32.14 16.31
C GLU A 314 45.10 -31.79 16.57
N SER A 315 45.43 -30.50 16.75
CA SER A 315 46.78 -30.04 17.03
C SER A 315 47.34 -30.57 18.35
N LEU A 316 46.50 -30.70 19.38
CA LEU A 316 46.90 -31.32 20.64
C LEU A 316 47.25 -32.80 20.45
N GLY A 317 46.46 -33.54 19.67
CA GLY A 317 46.76 -34.92 19.30
C GLY A 317 48.08 -35.05 18.53
N ILE A 318 48.34 -34.13 17.59
CA ILE A 318 49.62 -34.05 16.84
C ILE A 318 50.79 -33.81 17.80
N PHE A 319 50.65 -32.88 18.74
CA PHE A 319 51.66 -32.61 19.77
C PHE A 319 51.98 -33.86 20.59
N GLN A 320 50.95 -34.51 21.15
CA GLN A 320 51.09 -35.71 21.98
C GLN A 320 51.74 -36.86 21.20
N SER A 321 51.29 -37.10 19.96
CA SER A 321 51.84 -38.16 19.10
C SER A 321 53.31 -37.92 18.74
N ASN A 322 53.69 -36.69 18.39
CA ASN A 322 55.09 -36.38 18.08
C ASN A 322 55.95 -36.44 19.35
N ASN A 323 55.44 -35.98 20.49
CA ASN A 323 56.15 -36.09 21.76
C ASN A 323 56.52 -37.55 22.04
N LEU A 324 55.55 -38.46 22.05
CA LEU A 324 55.78 -39.90 22.29
C LEU A 324 56.78 -40.52 21.30
N LEU A 325 56.78 -40.09 20.04
CA LEU A 325 57.70 -40.61 19.01
C LEU A 325 59.17 -40.28 19.30
N TYR A 326 59.46 -39.09 19.82
CA TYR A 326 60.82 -38.58 20.00
C TYR A 326 61.36 -38.74 21.43
N ARG A 327 60.56 -39.27 22.36
CA ARG A 327 61.01 -39.58 23.72
C ARG A 327 61.95 -40.76 23.76
N THR A 328 62.97 -40.67 24.63
CA THR A 328 63.96 -41.75 24.81
C THR A 328 63.58 -42.69 25.95
N ASP A 329 62.82 -42.21 26.93
CA ASP A 329 62.40 -42.97 28.11
C ASP A 329 61.25 -43.97 27.83
N LYS A 330 60.60 -43.86 26.67
CA LYS A 330 59.44 -44.68 26.23
C LYS A 330 58.26 -44.66 27.21
N ALA A 331 58.23 -43.70 28.13
CA ALA A 331 57.14 -43.55 29.08
C ALA A 331 56.02 -42.69 28.47
N VAL A 332 54.77 -43.01 28.79
CA VAL A 332 53.61 -42.18 28.43
C VAL A 332 53.29 -41.27 29.62
N PRO A 333 53.35 -39.94 29.47
CA PRO A 333 52.97 -39.01 30.55
C PRO A 333 51.51 -39.19 30.98
N ALA A 334 51.26 -39.19 32.29
CA ALA A 334 49.90 -39.33 32.85
C ALA A 334 48.94 -38.23 32.36
N CYS A 335 49.42 -37.02 32.07
CA CYS A 335 48.61 -35.93 31.54
C CYS A 335 48.08 -36.16 30.11
N PHE A 336 48.59 -37.15 29.37
CA PHE A 336 48.11 -37.44 28.01
C PHE A 336 46.81 -38.27 28.00
N SER A 337 46.50 -38.98 29.08
CA SER A 337 45.26 -39.74 29.23
C SER A 337 44.10 -38.92 29.85
N ALA A 338 44.39 -37.72 30.37
CA ALA A 338 43.36 -36.83 30.89
C ALA A 338 42.48 -36.27 29.75
N THR A 339 41.16 -36.43 29.87
CA THR A 339 40.17 -36.05 28.84
C THR A 339 39.95 -34.53 28.71
N GLU A 340 40.76 -33.69 29.37
CA GLU A 340 40.29 -32.38 29.86
C GLU A 340 40.97 -31.13 29.29
N SER A 341 41.75 -31.24 28.22
CA SER A 341 42.16 -30.04 27.49
C SER A 341 41.09 -29.64 26.46
N ASN A 342 39.87 -29.32 26.93
CA ASN A 342 38.89 -28.66 26.06
C ASN A 342 39.24 -27.18 25.99
N LEU A 343 39.26 -26.63 24.77
CA LEU A 343 39.33 -25.19 24.57
C LEU A 343 38.03 -24.60 25.11
N GLU A 344 38.10 -23.91 26.25
CA GLU A 344 36.96 -23.18 26.81
C GLU A 344 36.76 -21.89 26.01
N ILE A 345 36.13 -22.02 24.84
CA ILE A 345 35.61 -20.87 24.11
C ILE A 345 34.28 -20.51 24.76
N GLU A 346 34.15 -19.26 25.23
CA GLU A 346 32.89 -18.73 25.73
C GLU A 346 31.80 -18.92 24.65
N ARG A 347 30.83 -19.78 24.94
CA ARG A 347 29.74 -20.04 24.00
C ARG A 347 28.84 -18.82 23.97
N LEU A 348 28.44 -18.42 22.76
CA LEU A 348 27.48 -17.35 22.58
C LEU A 348 26.18 -17.75 23.26
N LYS A 349 25.79 -16.99 24.29
CA LYS A 349 24.49 -17.16 24.95
C LYS A 349 23.41 -16.56 24.05
N ILE A 350 22.91 -17.35 23.12
CA ILE A 350 21.79 -16.96 22.27
C ILE A 350 20.51 -17.03 23.11
N SER A 351 20.09 -15.90 23.70
CA SER A 351 18.77 -15.80 24.33
C SER A 351 17.72 -15.46 23.28
N PHE A 352 16.83 -16.40 22.99
CA PHE A 352 15.71 -16.15 22.08
C PHE A 352 14.66 -15.28 22.79
N THR A 353 14.56 -14.01 22.42
CA THR A 353 13.34 -13.25 22.65
C THR A 353 12.30 -13.76 21.67
N ASN A 354 11.25 -14.42 22.18
CA ASN A 354 10.18 -14.98 21.35
C ASN A 354 9.57 -13.85 20.48
N PRO A 355 9.66 -13.91 19.14
CA PRO A 355 9.13 -12.87 18.27
C PRO A 355 7.59 -12.73 18.41
N ASN A 356 6.90 -13.80 18.84
CA ASN A 356 5.45 -13.77 19.08
C ASN A 356 5.05 -12.96 20.33
N LYS A 357 5.99 -12.56 21.19
CA LYS A 357 5.71 -11.65 22.30
C LYS A 357 5.53 -10.19 21.84
N TYR A 358 5.83 -9.90 20.57
CA TYR A 358 5.83 -8.54 20.02
C TYR A 358 4.69 -8.30 19.01
N THR A 359 3.87 -9.32 18.74
CA THR A 359 2.71 -9.27 17.82
C THR A 359 1.36 -9.25 18.54
N SER A 360 1.33 -9.18 19.87
CA SER A 360 0.12 -9.12 20.70
C SER A 360 -0.22 -7.71 21.15
#